data_AF-A0A964RJ27-F1
#
_entry.id   AF-A0A964RJ27-F1
#
_cell.length_a   1.000
_cell.length_b   1.000
_cell.length_c   1.000
_cell.angle_alpha   90.00
_cell.angle_beta   90.00
_cell.angle_gamma   90.00
#
_symmetry.space_group_name_H-M   'P 1'
#
loop_
_entity.id
_entity.type
_entity.pdbx_description
1 polymer ?
#
loop_
_entity_poly.entity_id
_entity_poly.type
_entity_poly.pdbx_seq_one_letter_code
_entity_poly.pdbx_strand_id
1 'polypeptide(L)'
;MLLPKSKIETVELMNEEYYLGDLSYDLISEEYSFKRNEDIDDLKLYPAEFYGLFNRKIRVVPSDVIREFIVDRIIPYNRMNLDCYLEYYNLDFWDEWEVFLAAKGMCFLDTFWIRRNKEESYKKHIRFTNSVRDDLRTEEYFIKKKFSKISSRK
;
A
#
# COMPACT_ATOMS: atom_id res chain seq x y z
N MET A 1 21.65 -24.02 11.31
CA MET A 1 20.25 -23.72 10.92
C MET A 1 20.28 -23.25 9.49
N LEU A 2 19.62 -23.95 8.57
CA LEU A 2 19.38 -23.45 7.21
C LEU A 2 18.25 -22.42 7.33
N LEU A 3 18.52 -21.16 7.01
CA LEU A 3 17.45 -20.18 6.86
C LEU A 3 16.47 -20.68 5.78
N PRO A 4 15.15 -20.51 5.95
CA PRO A 4 14.19 -20.87 4.92
C PRO A 4 14.53 -20.17 3.60
N LYS A 5 14.22 -20.80 2.47
CA LYS A 5 14.53 -20.25 1.14
C LYS A 5 13.64 -19.05 0.76
N SER A 6 12.45 -18.94 1.35
CA SER A 6 11.51 -17.84 1.13
C SER A 6 10.49 -17.76 2.27
N LYS A 7 9.96 -16.55 2.53
CA LYS A 7 8.79 -16.33 3.40
C LYS A 7 7.89 -15.30 2.73
N ILE A 8 6.88 -15.80 2.01
CA ILE A 8 6.04 -14.99 1.12
C ILE A 8 4.77 -14.55 1.85
N GLU A 9 4.48 -13.27 1.80
CA GLU A 9 3.18 -12.70 2.12
C GLU A 9 2.44 -12.33 0.83
N THR A 10 1.11 -12.48 0.80
CA THR A 10 0.31 -12.23 -0.40
C THR A 10 -0.98 -11.53 -0.03
N VAL A 11 -1.35 -10.55 -0.86
CA VAL A 11 -2.59 -9.78 -0.78
C VAL A 11 -3.20 -9.65 -2.16
N GLU A 12 -4.50 -9.46 -2.24
CA GLU A 12 -5.18 -9.23 -3.50
C GLU A 12 -5.06 -7.75 -3.87
N LEU A 13 -4.57 -7.45 -5.08
CA LEU A 13 -4.66 -6.11 -5.65
C LEU A 13 -6.04 -5.91 -6.27
N MET A 14 -6.67 -4.81 -5.89
CA MET A 14 -8.03 -4.47 -6.28
C MET A 14 -8.05 -3.07 -6.92
N ASN A 15 -8.98 -2.86 -7.86
CA ASN A 15 -9.38 -1.53 -8.32
C ASN A 15 -10.89 -1.41 -8.13
N GLU A 16 -11.31 -0.59 -7.17
CA GLU A 16 -12.69 -0.61 -6.66
C GLU A 16 -13.15 -2.05 -6.33
N GLU A 17 -14.11 -2.60 -7.07
CA GLU A 17 -14.63 -3.95 -6.87
C GLU A 17 -13.92 -5.01 -7.75
N TYR A 18 -13.04 -4.59 -8.66
CA TYR A 18 -12.34 -5.47 -9.59
C TYR A 18 -11.11 -6.10 -8.96
N TYR A 19 -11.05 -7.43 -8.94
CA TYR A 19 -9.87 -8.19 -8.53
C TYR A 19 -8.87 -8.29 -9.68
N LEU A 20 -7.71 -7.64 -9.53
CA LEU A 20 -6.70 -7.53 -10.58
C LEU A 20 -5.64 -8.62 -10.54
N GLY A 21 -5.42 -9.23 -9.38
CA GLY A 21 -4.39 -10.26 -9.20
C GLY A 21 -3.82 -10.31 -7.80
N ASP A 22 -2.88 -11.22 -7.60
CA ASP A 22 -2.18 -11.42 -6.33
C ASP A 22 -0.87 -10.63 -6.33
N LEU A 23 -0.70 -9.77 -5.33
CA LEU A 23 0.53 -9.05 -5.03
C LEU A 23 1.24 -9.73 -3.86
N SER A 24 2.49 -10.11 -4.06
CA SER A 24 3.26 -10.86 -3.06
C SER A 24 4.60 -10.19 -2.77
N TYR A 25 5.07 -10.33 -1.53
CA TYR A 25 6.38 -9.89 -1.06
C TYR A 25 7.10 -11.05 -0.37
N ASP A 26 8.34 -11.33 -0.77
CA ASP A 26 9.20 -12.31 -0.08
C ASP A 26 10.08 -11.60 0.95
N LEU A 27 9.83 -11.88 2.23
CA LEU A 27 10.54 -11.28 3.36
C LEU A 27 12.02 -11.69 3.43
N ILE A 28 12.47 -12.66 2.64
CA ILE A 28 13.86 -13.13 2.63
C ILE A 28 14.66 -12.54 1.48
N SER A 29 14.11 -12.56 0.26
CA SER A 29 14.76 -11.95 -0.91
C SER A 29 14.47 -10.46 -1.05
N GLU A 30 13.50 -9.92 -0.30
CA GLU A 30 13.01 -8.54 -0.40
C GLU A 30 12.49 -8.22 -1.82
N GLU A 31 11.90 -9.22 -2.49
CA GLU A 31 11.37 -9.09 -3.85
C GLU A 31 9.85 -9.12 -3.88
N TYR A 32 9.30 -8.28 -4.76
CA TYR A 32 7.88 -8.25 -5.08
C TYR A 32 7.57 -9.11 -6.30
N SER A 33 6.37 -9.68 -6.32
CA SER A 33 5.83 -10.34 -7.49
C SER A 33 4.34 -10.07 -7.63
N PHE A 34 3.87 -10.07 -8.89
CA PHE A 34 2.47 -9.84 -9.21
C PHE A 34 1.96 -10.92 -10.17
N LYS A 35 0.94 -11.66 -9.74
CA LYS A 35 0.23 -12.65 -10.54
C LYS A 35 -1.09 -12.05 -11.00
N ARG A 36 -1.15 -11.67 -12.28
CA ARG A 36 -2.32 -11.07 -12.91
C ARG A 36 -3.53 -12.01 -12.88
N ASN A 37 -4.72 -11.44 -12.69
CA ASN A 37 -5.98 -12.10 -13.00
C ASN A 37 -6.16 -12.21 -14.51
N GLU A 38 -6.17 -13.45 -15.04
CA GLU A 38 -6.30 -13.70 -16.48
C GLU A 38 -7.71 -13.41 -17.01
N ASP A 39 -8.73 -13.34 -16.15
CA ASP A 39 -10.12 -13.07 -16.53
C ASP A 39 -10.37 -11.59 -16.83
N ILE A 40 -9.44 -10.68 -16.47
CA ILE A 40 -9.53 -9.26 -16.78
C ILE A 40 -8.65 -8.93 -17.97
N ASP A 41 -9.30 -8.67 -19.12
CA ASP A 41 -8.64 -8.25 -20.36
C ASP A 41 -8.54 -6.72 -20.50
N ASP A 42 -9.34 -5.96 -19.75
CA ASP A 42 -9.24 -4.50 -19.78
C ASP A 42 -8.01 -4.01 -19.01
N LEU A 43 -6.93 -3.77 -19.76
CA LEU A 43 -5.70 -3.22 -19.21
C LEU A 43 -5.93 -1.88 -18.49
N LYS A 44 -6.97 -1.11 -18.84
CA LYS A 44 -7.32 0.18 -18.19
C LYS A 44 -7.62 0.07 -16.70
N LEU A 45 -7.87 -1.15 -16.22
CA LEU A 45 -8.10 -1.41 -14.82
C LEU A 45 -6.82 -1.55 -14.02
N TYR A 46 -5.64 -1.68 -14.64
CA TYR A 46 -4.37 -1.89 -13.93
C TYR A 46 -3.65 -0.57 -13.61
N PRO A 47 -2.68 -0.57 -12.69
CA PRO A 47 -1.81 0.57 -12.44
C PRO A 47 -1.04 1.02 -13.69
N ALA A 48 -0.85 2.33 -13.86
CA ALA A 48 -0.21 2.99 -15.01
C ALA A 48 1.20 2.41 -15.30
N GLU A 49 1.91 2.11 -14.23
CA GLU A 49 3.23 1.52 -14.16
C GLU A 49 3.26 0.15 -14.86
N PHE A 50 2.14 -0.59 -14.86
CA PHE A 50 2.08 -1.96 -15.36
C PHE A 50 1.72 -2.06 -16.86
N TYR A 51 1.08 -1.04 -17.46
CA TYR A 51 0.60 -1.08 -18.87
C TYR A 51 1.73 -1.30 -19.87
N GLY A 52 2.88 -0.65 -19.64
CA GLY A 52 4.05 -0.77 -20.52
C GLY A 52 4.56 -2.20 -20.65
N LEU A 53 4.24 -3.04 -19.66
CA LEU A 53 4.69 -4.43 -19.58
C LEU A 53 3.68 -5.36 -20.27
N PHE A 54 2.40 -5.20 -20.00
CA PHE A 54 1.35 -6.05 -20.58
C PHE A 54 1.24 -5.92 -22.10
N ASN A 55 1.48 -4.73 -22.67
CA ASN A 55 1.49 -4.54 -24.12
C ASN A 55 2.76 -5.10 -24.82
N ARG A 56 3.86 -5.33 -24.10
CA ARG A 56 5.19 -5.64 -24.67
C ARG A 56 5.57 -7.13 -24.66
N LYS A 57 4.61 -8.06 -24.58
CA LYS A 57 4.83 -9.50 -24.36
C LYS A 57 5.52 -9.83 -23.02
N ILE A 58 5.73 -8.84 -22.15
CA ILE A 58 6.29 -9.04 -20.82
C ILE A 58 5.12 -9.51 -19.95
N ARG A 59 5.10 -10.81 -19.65
CA ARG A 59 4.02 -11.45 -18.87
C ARG A 59 4.18 -11.27 -17.36
N VAL A 60 5.38 -10.86 -16.92
CA VAL A 60 5.74 -10.76 -15.50
C VAL A 60 6.12 -9.33 -15.20
N VAL A 61 5.46 -8.72 -14.22
CA VAL A 61 5.81 -7.37 -13.77
C VAL A 61 7.11 -7.44 -12.97
N PRO A 62 8.16 -6.69 -13.34
CA PRO A 62 9.40 -6.62 -12.57
C PRO A 62 9.18 -6.12 -11.13
N SER A 63 9.97 -6.63 -10.19
CA SER A 63 9.88 -6.30 -8.76
C SER A 63 10.05 -4.81 -8.48
N ASP A 64 10.97 -4.14 -9.18
CA ASP A 64 11.22 -2.69 -9.09
C ASP A 64 10.02 -1.86 -9.53
N VAL A 65 9.33 -2.25 -10.61
CA VAL A 65 8.09 -1.58 -11.06
C VAL A 65 6.96 -1.75 -10.03
N ILE A 66 6.85 -2.93 -9.41
CA ILE A 66 5.88 -3.15 -8.33
C ILE A 66 6.24 -2.30 -7.10
N ARG A 67 7.53 -2.18 -6.78
CA ARG A 67 8.00 -1.35 -5.69
C ARG A 67 7.68 0.13 -5.90
N GLU A 68 7.86 0.65 -7.12
CA GLU A 68 7.47 2.03 -7.47
C GLU A 68 5.99 2.27 -7.16
N PHE A 69 5.11 1.35 -7.59
CA PHE A 69 3.69 1.38 -7.26
C PHE A 69 3.45 1.39 -5.72
N ILE A 70 4.16 0.57 -4.95
CA ILE A 70 4.02 0.52 -3.48
C ILE A 70 4.48 1.82 -2.82
N VAL A 71 5.65 2.34 -3.20
CA VAL A 71 6.27 3.52 -2.59
C VAL A 71 5.41 4.77 -2.77
N ASP A 72 4.69 4.89 -3.88
CA ASP A 72 3.77 6.01 -4.11
C ASP A 72 2.54 6.01 -3.17
N ARG A 73 2.29 4.88 -2.50
CA ARG A 73 1.10 4.65 -1.66
C ARG A 73 1.41 4.61 -0.17
N ILE A 74 2.66 4.79 0.22
CA ILE A 74 3.09 4.83 1.61
C ILE A 74 3.59 6.22 2.02
N ILE A 75 3.60 6.47 3.32
CA ILE A 75 4.23 7.67 3.87
C ILE A 75 5.75 7.47 3.82
N PRO A 76 6.51 8.40 3.22
CA PRO A 76 7.97 8.28 3.13
C PRO A 76 8.65 8.23 4.51
N TYR A 77 9.73 7.46 4.63
CA TYR A 77 10.50 7.32 5.88
C TYR A 77 11.05 8.64 6.44
N ASN A 78 11.21 9.66 5.59
CA ASN A 78 11.75 10.97 5.96
C ASN A 78 10.65 12.03 6.17
N ARG A 79 9.38 11.63 6.20
CA ARG A 79 8.25 12.54 6.43
C ARG A 79 8.31 13.14 7.84
N MET A 80 8.07 14.45 7.95
CA MET A 80 7.86 15.10 9.24
C MET A 80 6.65 14.48 9.97
N ASN A 81 6.76 14.24 11.27
CA ASN A 81 5.74 13.56 12.09
C ASN A 81 5.49 12.08 11.74
N LEU A 82 6.49 11.36 11.19
CA LEU A 82 6.38 9.94 10.89
C LEU A 82 5.89 9.10 12.09
N ASP A 83 6.37 9.43 13.29
CA ASP A 83 5.98 8.82 14.56
C ASP A 83 4.46 8.82 14.78
N CYS A 84 3.78 9.90 14.40
CA CYS A 84 2.32 10.02 14.52
C CYS A 84 1.58 9.05 13.58
N TYR A 85 2.12 8.83 12.38
CA TYR A 85 1.56 7.88 11.42
C TYR A 85 1.82 6.43 11.83
N LEU A 86 3.03 6.11 12.32
CA LEU A 86 3.34 4.79 12.84
C LEU A 86 2.44 4.45 14.05
N GLU A 87 2.26 5.40 14.98
CA GLU A 87 1.34 5.23 16.10
C GLU A 87 -0.12 5.03 15.64
N TYR A 88 -0.54 5.71 14.57
CA TYR A 88 -1.88 5.53 14.00
C TYR A 88 -2.09 4.11 13.47
N TYR A 89 -1.10 3.57 12.77
CA TYR A 89 -1.13 2.23 12.21
C TYR A 89 -0.77 1.14 13.22
N ASN A 90 -0.42 1.51 14.45
CA ASN A 90 0.07 0.59 15.47
C ASN A 90 1.31 -0.19 15.00
N LEU A 91 2.26 0.54 14.39
CA LEU A 91 3.55 0.03 13.95
C LEU A 91 4.66 0.59 14.85
N ASP A 92 5.59 -0.28 15.26
CA ASP A 92 6.72 0.09 16.13
C ASP A 92 7.85 0.79 15.37
N PHE A 93 8.03 0.43 14.10
CA PHE A 93 9.04 0.99 13.21
C PHE A 93 8.48 1.10 11.79
N TRP A 94 9.16 1.89 10.97
CA TRP A 94 8.82 2.02 9.56
C TRP A 94 9.38 0.83 8.78
N ASP A 95 8.50 0.13 8.09
CA ASP A 95 8.82 -0.88 7.10
C ASP A 95 7.91 -0.67 5.88
N GLU A 96 8.49 -0.76 4.67
CA GLU A 96 7.81 -0.43 3.43
C GLU A 96 6.55 -1.27 3.23
N TRP A 97 6.68 -2.59 3.44
CA TRP A 97 5.60 -3.54 3.25
C TRP A 97 4.55 -3.40 4.36
N GLU A 98 4.96 -3.33 5.63
CA GLU A 98 4.02 -3.20 6.75
C GLU A 98 3.21 -1.90 6.67
N VAL A 99 3.85 -0.78 6.28
CA VAL A 99 3.14 0.50 6.09
C VAL A 99 2.16 0.40 4.93
N PHE A 100 2.55 -0.22 3.82
CA PHE A 100 1.65 -0.46 2.68
C PHE A 100 0.43 -1.30 3.08
N LEU A 101 0.66 -2.35 3.86
CA LEU A 101 -0.39 -3.22 4.39
C LEU A 101 -1.35 -2.48 5.32
N ALA A 102 -0.81 -1.70 6.25
CA ALA A 102 -1.59 -0.93 7.21
C ALA A 102 -2.40 0.18 6.54
N ALA A 103 -1.84 0.81 5.49
CA ALA A 103 -2.51 1.80 4.65
C ALA A 103 -3.49 1.19 3.63
N LYS A 104 -3.61 -0.15 3.58
CA LYS A 104 -4.39 -0.88 2.58
C LYS A 104 -4.02 -0.53 1.13
N GLY A 105 -2.78 -0.09 0.91
CA GLY A 105 -2.31 0.34 -0.42
C GLY A 105 -3.14 1.46 -1.03
N MET A 106 -3.89 2.22 -0.23
CA MET A 106 -4.82 3.23 -0.72
C MET A 106 -4.17 4.61 -0.74
N CYS A 107 -4.38 5.33 -1.84
CA CYS A 107 -4.01 6.74 -1.93
C CYS A 107 -5.15 7.62 -2.45
N PHE A 108 -4.98 8.94 -2.41
CA PHE A 108 -5.98 9.89 -2.93
C PHE A 108 -6.00 10.00 -4.46
N LEU A 109 -4.97 9.51 -5.15
CA LEU A 109 -4.79 9.73 -6.59
C LEU A 109 -5.54 8.72 -7.45
N ASP A 110 -5.96 7.59 -6.86
CA ASP A 110 -6.59 6.50 -7.59
C ASP A 110 -7.59 5.72 -6.70
N THR A 111 -8.04 4.59 -7.25
CA THR A 111 -9.02 3.67 -6.66
C THR A 111 -8.40 2.30 -6.33
N PHE A 112 -7.07 2.18 -6.40
CA PHE A 112 -6.37 0.95 -6.08
C PHE A 112 -6.35 0.74 -4.57
N TRP A 113 -6.44 -0.52 -4.17
CA TRP A 113 -6.33 -0.94 -2.78
C TRP A 113 -5.94 -2.41 -2.71
N ILE A 114 -5.55 -2.85 -1.52
CA ILE A 114 -5.28 -4.26 -1.26
C ILE A 114 -6.28 -4.88 -0.31
N ARG A 115 -6.59 -6.15 -0.57
CA ARG A 115 -7.53 -6.95 0.22
C ARG A 115 -6.86 -8.20 0.76
N ARG A 116 -7.03 -8.47 2.06
CA ARG A 116 -6.59 -9.73 2.69
C ARG A 116 -7.75 -10.71 2.90
N ASN A 117 -8.97 -10.19 3.06
CA ASN A 117 -10.19 -10.98 3.26
C ASN A 117 -11.29 -10.43 2.35
N LYS A 118 -12.06 -11.32 1.72
CA LYS A 118 -13.19 -10.99 0.84
C LYS A 118 -14.25 -10.07 1.47
N GLU A 119 -14.36 -10.03 2.79
CA GLU A 119 -15.29 -9.17 3.53
C GLU A 119 -14.84 -7.69 3.64
N GLU A 120 -13.58 -7.40 3.32
CA GLU A 120 -13.06 -6.02 3.37
C GLU A 120 -13.63 -5.16 2.24
N SER A 121 -13.66 -3.84 2.45
CA SER A 121 -14.16 -2.88 1.46
C SER A 121 -13.35 -1.58 1.50
N TYR A 122 -12.93 -1.12 0.32
CA TYR A 122 -12.19 0.14 0.15
C TYR A 122 -12.94 1.38 0.65
N LYS A 123 -14.28 1.32 0.79
CA LYS A 123 -15.12 2.47 1.18
C LYS A 123 -14.90 2.93 2.63
N LYS A 124 -14.25 2.11 3.46
CA LYS A 124 -14.08 2.36 4.91
C LYS A 124 -12.66 2.79 5.30
N HIS A 125 -11.75 2.95 4.34
CA HIS A 125 -10.33 3.16 4.63
C HIS A 125 -9.89 4.60 4.38
N ILE A 126 -8.99 5.08 5.25
CA ILE A 126 -8.40 6.41 5.11
C ILE A 126 -7.43 6.38 3.94
N ARG A 127 -7.55 7.37 3.06
CA ARG A 127 -6.63 7.57 1.93
C ARG A 127 -5.54 8.54 2.37
N PHE A 128 -4.33 8.32 1.89
CA PHE A 128 -3.21 9.23 2.10
C PHE A 128 -2.67 9.71 0.75
N THR A 129 -1.91 10.79 0.76
CA THR A 129 -1.13 11.20 -0.41
C THR A 129 0.31 11.36 0.03
N ASN A 130 1.23 10.89 -0.80
CA ASN A 130 2.66 11.15 -0.64
C ASN A 130 2.99 12.64 -0.86
N SER A 131 2.08 13.39 -1.51
CA SER A 131 2.28 14.81 -1.79
C SER A 131 2.15 15.62 -0.51
N VAL A 132 3.10 16.54 -0.30
CA VAL A 132 2.96 17.60 0.70
C VAL A 132 1.86 18.52 0.18
N ARG A 133 0.62 18.14 0.43
CA ARG A 133 -0.55 18.92 0.07
C ARG A 133 -1.06 19.53 1.36
N ASP A 134 -0.81 20.84 1.49
CA ASP A 134 -1.19 21.68 2.65
C ASP A 134 -2.71 21.68 2.94
N ASP A 135 -3.52 21.05 2.09
CA ASP A 135 -4.99 21.08 2.10
C ASP A 135 -5.66 19.83 2.71
N LEU A 136 -4.91 18.82 3.17
CA LEU A 136 -5.52 17.57 3.64
C LEU A 136 -5.65 17.48 5.16
N ARG A 137 -6.92 17.42 5.58
CA ARG A 137 -7.53 17.08 6.89
C ARG A 137 -6.81 16.01 7.74
N THR A 138 -5.86 15.29 7.18
CA THR A 138 -5.02 14.28 7.83
C THR A 138 -4.11 14.88 8.90
N GLU A 139 -3.45 16.01 8.63
CA GLU A 139 -2.66 16.70 9.67
C GLU A 139 -3.55 17.23 10.78
N GLU A 140 -4.71 17.81 10.46
CA GLU A 140 -5.68 18.22 11.48
C GLU A 140 -6.15 17.06 12.37
N TYR A 141 -6.37 15.87 11.79
CA TYR A 141 -6.75 14.68 12.56
C TYR A 141 -5.67 14.30 13.57
N PHE A 142 -4.41 14.26 13.15
CA PHE A 142 -3.29 13.93 14.05
C PHE A 142 -3.03 15.01 15.09
N ILE A 143 -3.14 16.28 14.71
CA ILE A 143 -3.07 17.41 15.62
C ILE A 143 -4.17 17.29 16.69
N LYS A 144 -5.43 17.09 16.30
CA LYS A 144 -6.56 16.91 17.22
C LYS A 144 -6.37 15.71 18.15
N LYS A 145 -5.90 14.56 17.62
CA LYS A 145 -5.64 13.34 18.41
C LYS A 145 -4.49 13.51 19.42
N LYS A 146 -3.44 14.24 19.04
CA LYS A 146 -2.33 14.57 19.94
C LYS A 146 -2.80 15.47 21.09
N PHE A 147 -3.60 16.49 20.80
CA PHE A 147 -4.17 17.37 21.82
C PHE A 147 -5.18 16.65 22.73
N SER A 148 -5.99 15.73 22.22
CA SER A 148 -6.91 14.94 23.06
C SER A 148 -6.16 14.04 24.06
N LYS A 149 -5.05 13.41 23.65
CA LYS A 149 -4.20 12.59 24.55
C LYS A 149 -3.55 13.41 25.67
N ILE A 150 -3.23 14.67 25.41
CA ILE A 150 -2.66 15.59 26.41
C ILE A 150 -3.73 16.02 27.41
N SER A 151 -4.97 16.25 26.96
CA SER A 151 -6.09 16.60 27.86
C SER A 151 -6.54 15.46 28.77
N SER A 152 -6.40 14.20 28.33
CA SER A 152 -6.79 13.02 29.12
C SER A 152 -5.74 12.57 30.16
N ARG A 153 -4.60 13.27 30.25
CA ARG A 153 -3.52 13.01 31.23
C ARG A 153 -3.45 14.05 32.35
N LYS A 154 -4.50 14.87 32.52
CA LYS A 154 -4.66 15.80 33.64
C LYS A 154 -5.73 15.32 34.60
#